data_AF-A0A7C0UBC9-F1
#
_entry.id   AF-A0A7C0UBC9-F1
#
_cell.length_a   1.000
_cell.length_b   1.000
_cell.length_c   1.000
_cell.angle_alpha   90.00
_cell.angle_beta   90.00
_cell.angle_gamma   90.00
#
_symmetry.space_group_name_H-M   'P 1'
#
loop_
_entity.id
_entity.type
_entity.pdbx_description
1 polymer ?
#
loop_
_entity_poly.entity_id
_entity_poly.type
_entity_poly.pdbx_seq_one_letter_code
_entity_poly.pdbx_strand_id
1 'polypeptide(L)'
;MITFKLNGKTVQGEEGQYILQVAEKYGVEIPTLCHHKALEPAGMCRLCTVEVFDGRRTRFVTACNYPIWEGMEVNTDTETVQQGRKLIVELLLARCPEVPIIKELAEKYGIKEPRFKTEDDDCIMCGLCVRICERMGNAAITLTGRGTEIKVDTPFHTQTEYCLGCGACVSVCPTGHIKLEDITKHAVKPIPSEYEMGLKGRKPIYIPYAQAIPNIPAIDRSKCVHFKTGGCKICAEFCEVGAIDHAQQDEIVELEVGAIILAPGFKPFDPSRFDTYNYAQHPNVLTAMEFERILSASGPTMGHLVRLSDRKEPKRIAWLQCVGSRDINQCDNAYCSSVCCMYAIKEAVIAKEHAGEDLDCTIFYMDMRTHGKDFERYYNDAKDKHSIRFIRSRIHTVEPADDGALAIMYANEDGEQKTELFDLVVLSVGLETSPDVLKLAEKAGIELSGNRFCQTQSFDPVATSREGVFVSGAFQGPKDIPQSVIEASAAAASAGALLSPARNT
;
A
#
# COMPACT_ATOMS: atom_id res chain seq x y z
N MET A 1 -31.32 27.56 5.00
CA MET A 1 -30.52 28.07 3.88
C MET A 1 -30.38 29.56 4.07
N ILE A 2 -29.16 30.06 4.17
CA ILE A 2 -28.81 31.47 4.37
C ILE A 2 -28.46 32.06 3.00
N THR A 3 -29.04 33.21 2.68
CA THR A 3 -28.79 33.93 1.43
C THR A 3 -27.96 35.19 1.70
N PHE A 4 -26.91 35.39 0.90
CA PHE A 4 -26.04 36.55 1.02
C PHE A 4 -25.40 36.89 -0.34
N LYS A 5 -24.74 38.05 -0.44
CA LYS A 5 -24.01 38.42 -1.67
C LYS A 5 -22.53 38.11 -1.57
N LEU A 6 -21.98 37.45 -2.57
CA LEU A 6 -20.55 37.20 -2.73
C LEU A 6 -20.09 37.81 -4.06
N ASN A 7 -19.24 38.83 -4.01
CA ASN A 7 -18.78 39.61 -5.17
C ASN A 7 -19.96 40.09 -6.05
N GLY A 8 -21.02 40.59 -5.42
CA GLY A 8 -22.25 41.05 -6.08
C GLY A 8 -23.19 39.93 -6.58
N LYS A 9 -22.78 38.65 -6.54
CA LYS A 9 -23.65 37.52 -6.90
C LYS A 9 -24.41 37.02 -5.67
N THR A 10 -25.70 36.71 -5.84
CA THR A 10 -26.50 36.10 -4.78
C THR A 10 -26.13 34.63 -4.65
N VAL A 11 -25.71 34.21 -3.46
CA VAL A 11 -25.30 32.83 -3.15
C VAL A 11 -26.06 32.30 -1.94
N GLN A 12 -26.17 30.98 -1.86
CA GLN A 12 -26.86 30.28 -0.77
C GLN A 12 -25.95 29.24 -0.11
N GLY A 13 -25.95 29.23 1.22
CA GLY A 13 -25.24 28.26 2.05
C GLY A 13 -26.12 27.68 3.17
N GLU A 14 -25.62 26.65 3.82
CA GLU A 14 -26.27 26.03 4.97
C GLU A 14 -25.89 26.75 6.27
N GLU A 15 -26.79 26.74 7.24
CA GLU A 15 -26.52 27.31 8.55
C GLU A 15 -25.34 26.59 9.22
N GLY A 16 -24.40 27.35 9.77
CA GLY A 16 -23.14 26.82 10.32
C GLY A 16 -21.97 26.76 9.33
N GLN A 17 -22.18 27.03 8.03
CA GLN A 17 -21.08 27.13 7.08
C GLN A 17 -20.29 28.45 7.24
N TYR A 18 -19.02 28.40 6.85
CA TYR A 18 -18.14 29.56 6.78
C TYR A 18 -18.08 30.15 5.37
N ILE A 19 -17.71 31.44 5.26
CA ILE A 19 -17.57 32.14 3.97
C ILE A 19 -16.73 31.33 2.97
N LEU A 20 -15.59 30.78 3.40
CA LEU A 20 -14.69 30.02 2.53
C LEU A 20 -15.36 28.80 1.90
N GLN A 21 -16.14 28.03 2.67
CA GLN A 21 -16.80 26.82 2.18
C GLN A 21 -17.85 27.17 1.12
N VAL A 22 -18.60 28.26 1.33
CA VAL A 22 -19.55 28.74 0.33
C VAL A 22 -18.81 29.30 -0.88
N ALA A 23 -17.74 30.07 -0.70
CA ALA A 23 -16.94 30.60 -1.81
C ALA A 23 -16.40 29.49 -2.71
N GLU A 24 -15.85 28.41 -2.14
CA GLU A 24 -15.41 27.21 -2.88
C GLU A 24 -16.54 26.57 -3.68
N LYS A 25 -17.74 26.42 -3.09
CA LYS A 25 -18.93 25.86 -3.75
C LYS A 25 -19.35 26.65 -5.00
N TYR A 26 -19.15 27.97 -5.00
CA TYR A 26 -19.49 28.85 -6.13
C TYR A 26 -18.28 29.22 -7.00
N GLY A 27 -17.15 28.53 -6.85
CA GLY A 27 -15.96 28.70 -7.69
C GLY A 27 -15.20 30.02 -7.46
N VAL A 28 -15.36 30.64 -6.29
CA VAL A 28 -14.62 31.85 -5.89
C VAL A 28 -13.38 31.44 -5.11
N GLU A 29 -12.20 31.68 -5.70
CA GLU A 29 -10.92 31.37 -5.06
C GLU A 29 -10.59 32.39 -3.95
N ILE A 30 -10.41 31.90 -2.74
CA ILE A 30 -9.89 32.68 -1.61
C ILE A 30 -8.62 31.98 -1.10
N PRO A 31 -7.44 32.63 -1.16
CA PRO A 31 -6.18 31.97 -0.87
C PRO A 31 -6.05 31.64 0.62
N THR A 32 -5.64 30.41 0.93
CA THR A 32 -5.42 29.93 2.31
C THR A 32 -4.18 29.05 2.40
N LEU A 33 -3.41 29.17 3.48
CA LEU A 33 -2.29 28.27 3.79
C LEU A 33 -2.51 27.44 5.06
N CYS A 34 -3.35 27.92 5.98
CA CYS A 34 -3.61 27.27 7.27
C CYS A 34 -4.99 26.58 7.35
N HIS A 35 -5.68 26.41 6.22
CA HIS A 35 -6.98 25.73 6.17
C HIS A 35 -6.79 24.29 5.71
N HIS A 36 -7.44 23.34 6.37
CA HIS A 36 -7.46 21.94 5.98
C HIS A 36 -8.82 21.36 6.37
N LYS A 37 -9.48 20.64 5.45
CA LYS A 37 -10.86 20.15 5.65
C LYS A 37 -11.03 19.24 6.87
N ALA A 38 -9.99 18.51 7.24
CA ALA A 38 -9.98 17.63 8.41
C ALA A 38 -9.66 18.34 9.75
N LEU A 39 -9.64 19.67 9.79
CA LEU A 39 -9.38 20.46 11.00
C LEU A 39 -10.39 21.59 11.10
N GLU A 40 -10.68 22.02 12.33
CA GLU A 40 -11.49 23.22 12.53
C GLU A 40 -10.80 24.45 11.92
N PRO A 41 -11.54 25.49 11.50
CA PRO A 41 -10.89 26.68 10.98
C PRO A 41 -10.23 27.54 12.07
N ALA A 42 -8.94 27.88 11.89
CA ALA A 42 -8.19 28.67 12.87
C ALA A 42 -7.91 30.13 12.44
N GLY A 43 -7.87 30.43 11.13
CA GLY A 43 -7.59 31.79 10.64
C GLY A 43 -6.17 32.30 10.92
N MET A 44 -5.20 31.41 11.16
CA MET A 44 -3.82 31.77 11.55
C MET A 44 -3.05 32.54 10.47
N CYS A 45 -3.08 32.08 9.22
CA CYS A 45 -2.29 32.69 8.13
C CYS A 45 -2.83 34.05 7.66
N ARG A 46 -4.08 34.40 8.00
CA ARG A 46 -4.81 35.63 7.58
C ARG A 46 -4.93 35.88 6.07
N LEU A 47 -4.38 35.02 5.21
CA LEU A 47 -4.43 35.16 3.76
C LEU A 47 -5.88 35.15 3.22
N CYS A 48 -6.78 34.43 3.91
CA CYS A 48 -8.21 34.38 3.59
C CYS A 48 -9.01 35.63 3.98
N THR A 49 -8.35 36.76 4.24
CA THR A 49 -9.04 38.00 4.61
C THR A 49 -9.94 38.47 3.47
N VAL A 50 -11.17 38.80 3.80
CA VAL A 50 -12.20 39.33 2.90
C VAL A 50 -12.88 40.53 3.54
N GLU A 51 -13.51 41.34 2.71
CA GLU A 51 -14.29 42.49 3.14
C GLU A 51 -15.76 42.07 3.31
N VAL A 52 -16.35 42.38 4.46
CA VAL A 52 -17.75 42.08 4.77
C VAL A 52 -18.47 43.36 5.17
N PHE A 53 -19.57 43.66 4.49
CA PHE A 53 -20.47 44.75 4.82
C PHE A 53 -21.66 44.20 5.61
N ASP A 54 -21.85 44.74 6.82
CA ASP A 54 -22.89 44.28 7.76
C ASP A 54 -24.23 45.04 7.67
N GLY A 55 -24.41 45.86 6.61
CA GLY A 55 -25.55 46.77 6.47
C GLY A 55 -25.32 48.15 7.11
N ARG A 56 -24.32 48.31 7.99
CA ARG A 56 -23.96 49.59 8.62
C ARG A 56 -22.52 49.97 8.38
N ARG A 57 -21.60 49.02 8.45
CA ARG A 57 -20.16 49.23 8.29
C ARG A 57 -19.49 48.07 7.59
N THR A 58 -18.38 48.40 6.94
CA THR A 58 -17.46 47.44 6.35
C THR A 58 -16.44 46.97 7.39
N ARG A 59 -16.14 45.67 7.42
CA ARG A 59 -15.09 45.07 8.25
C ARG A 59 -14.27 44.07 7.45
N PHE A 60 -13.00 43.88 7.85
CA PHE A 60 -12.17 42.81 7.34
C PHE A 60 -12.25 41.60 8.27
N VAL A 61 -12.56 40.44 7.71
CA VAL A 61 -12.72 39.19 8.45
C VAL A 61 -12.00 38.05 7.73
N THR A 62 -11.68 36.98 8.45
CA THR A 62 -11.08 35.78 7.87
C THR A 62 -12.16 34.85 7.33
N ALA A 63 -12.20 34.65 6.02
CA ALA A 63 -13.25 33.85 5.37
C ALA A 63 -13.32 32.40 5.87
N CYS A 64 -12.19 31.83 6.30
CA CYS A 64 -12.15 30.43 6.72
C CYS A 64 -12.93 30.10 8.00
N ASN A 65 -13.08 31.06 8.92
CA ASN A 65 -13.70 30.84 10.23
C ASN A 65 -14.84 31.83 10.55
N TYR A 66 -15.24 32.65 9.58
CA TYR A 66 -16.32 33.62 9.73
C TYR A 66 -17.64 33.00 9.23
N PRO A 67 -18.65 32.81 10.11
CA PRO A 67 -19.90 32.14 9.75
C PRO A 67 -20.74 33.01 8.82
N ILE A 68 -21.48 32.36 7.93
CA ILE A 68 -22.43 33.05 7.05
C ILE A 68 -23.69 33.46 7.80
N TRP A 69 -24.29 34.60 7.45
CA TRP A 69 -25.57 35.06 8.00
C TRP A 69 -26.36 35.89 6.96
N GLU A 70 -27.67 36.02 7.17
CA GLU A 70 -28.61 36.53 6.17
C GLU A 70 -28.38 38.01 5.85
N GLY A 71 -28.24 38.34 4.56
CA GLY A 71 -28.12 39.73 4.11
C GLY A 71 -26.73 40.35 4.24
N MET A 72 -25.68 39.57 4.57
CA MET A 72 -24.31 40.05 4.48
C MET A 72 -23.85 40.24 3.03
N GLU A 73 -22.91 41.16 2.81
CA GLU A 73 -22.24 41.28 1.50
C GLU A 73 -20.74 41.08 1.67
N VAL A 74 -20.19 40.14 0.92
CA VAL A 74 -18.78 39.73 0.98
C VAL A 74 -18.10 40.11 -0.34
N ASN A 75 -16.99 40.85 -0.26
CA ASN A 75 -16.13 41.14 -1.39
C ASN A 75 -14.74 40.55 -1.17
N THR A 76 -14.27 39.75 -2.13
CA THR A 76 -13.03 38.96 -1.99
C THR A 76 -11.83 39.58 -2.69
N ASP A 77 -12.06 40.62 -3.50
CA ASP A 77 -11.07 41.16 -4.44
C ASP A 77 -11.11 42.70 -4.55
N THR A 78 -11.49 43.40 -3.48
CA THR A 78 -11.37 44.87 -3.45
C THR A 78 -9.89 45.27 -3.37
N GLU A 79 -9.58 46.50 -3.80
CA GLU A 79 -8.19 47.02 -3.75
C GLU A 79 -7.60 46.92 -2.34
N THR A 80 -8.40 47.21 -1.30
CA THR A 80 -7.97 47.11 0.09
C THR A 80 -7.72 45.66 0.53
N VAL A 81 -8.53 44.70 0.07
CA VAL A 81 -8.28 43.26 0.30
C VAL A 81 -6.98 42.83 -0.37
N GLN A 82 -6.75 43.24 -1.63
CA GLN A 82 -5.52 42.92 -2.34
C GLN A 82 -4.28 43.50 -1.65
N GLN A 83 -4.34 44.77 -1.21
CA GLN A 83 -3.26 45.41 -0.46
C GLN A 83 -2.99 44.71 0.88
N GLY A 84 -4.05 44.32 1.61
CA GLY A 84 -3.94 43.58 2.86
C GLY A 84 -3.31 42.20 2.67
N ARG A 85 -3.74 41.45 1.65
CA ARG A 85 -3.14 40.15 1.31
C ARG A 85 -1.70 40.29 0.83
N LYS A 86 -1.40 41.31 0.01
CA LYS A 86 -0.03 41.62 -0.44
C LYS A 86 0.90 41.84 0.75
N LEU A 87 0.49 42.61 1.75
CA LEU A 87 1.27 42.81 2.98
C LEU A 87 1.51 41.48 3.73
N ILE A 88 0.49 40.63 3.84
CA ILE A 88 0.61 39.31 4.49
C ILE A 88 1.61 38.42 3.74
N VAL A 89 1.48 38.32 2.41
CA VAL A 89 2.40 37.53 1.57
C VAL A 89 3.82 38.07 1.65
N GLU A 90 3.98 39.39 1.72
CA GLU A 90 5.29 40.02 1.89
C GLU A 90 5.94 39.67 3.23
N LEU A 91 5.17 39.62 4.32
CA LEU A 91 5.65 39.16 5.63
C LEU A 91 6.00 37.66 5.62
N LEU A 92 5.20 36.84 4.94
CA LEU A 92 5.48 35.41 4.78
C LEU A 92 6.74 35.19 3.94
N LEU A 93 6.95 35.97 2.87
CA LEU A 93 8.15 35.91 2.05
C LEU A 93 9.38 36.40 2.80
N ALA A 94 9.24 37.41 3.66
CA ALA A 94 10.33 37.87 4.51
C ALA A 94 10.80 36.76 5.45
N ARG A 95 9.88 36.00 6.04
CA ARG A 95 10.22 34.90 6.93
C ARG A 95 10.73 33.65 6.19
N CYS A 96 10.04 33.29 5.10
CA CYS A 96 10.24 32.05 4.36
C CYS A 96 10.61 32.31 2.90
N PRO A 97 11.78 32.92 2.61
CA PRO A 97 12.14 33.36 1.28
C PRO A 97 12.34 32.19 0.30
N GLU A 98 12.78 31.02 0.79
CA GLU A 98 13.12 29.87 -0.06
C GLU A 98 11.97 28.90 -0.34
N VAL A 99 10.83 29.05 0.35
CA VAL A 99 9.70 28.11 0.24
C VAL A 99 8.93 28.31 -1.08
N PRO A 100 8.78 27.27 -1.95
CA PRO A 100 8.17 27.40 -3.28
C PRO A 100 6.76 28.00 -3.29
N ILE A 101 5.85 27.51 -2.42
CA ILE A 101 4.47 28.00 -2.37
C ILE A 101 4.38 29.49 -1.98
N ILE A 102 5.38 29.99 -1.22
CA ILE A 102 5.45 31.39 -0.83
C ILE A 102 5.98 32.25 -1.98
N LYS A 103 6.97 31.75 -2.73
CA LYS A 103 7.46 32.40 -3.96
C LYS A 103 6.35 32.53 -5.01
N GLU A 104 5.57 31.47 -5.22
CA GLU A 104 4.42 31.48 -6.14
C GLU A 104 3.36 32.51 -5.71
N LEU A 105 3.05 32.58 -4.41
CA LEU A 105 2.15 33.62 -3.88
C LEU A 105 2.73 35.02 -4.06
N ALA A 106 4.02 35.21 -3.81
CA ALA A 106 4.69 36.50 -3.98
C ALA A 106 4.60 36.99 -5.44
N GLU A 107 4.82 36.10 -6.40
CA GLU A 107 4.67 36.37 -7.82
C GLU A 107 3.23 36.77 -8.17
N LYS A 108 2.23 36.03 -7.66
CA LYS A 108 0.79 36.34 -7.83
C LYS A 108 0.43 37.76 -7.36
N TYR A 109 1.09 38.25 -6.30
CA TYR A 109 0.86 39.60 -5.75
C TYR A 109 1.86 40.67 -6.25
N GLY A 110 2.73 40.32 -7.21
CA GLY A 110 3.72 41.23 -7.80
C GLY A 110 4.74 41.72 -6.78
N ILE A 111 5.20 40.84 -5.89
CA ILE A 111 6.23 41.10 -4.88
C ILE A 111 7.55 40.50 -5.40
N LYS A 112 8.53 41.35 -5.69
CA LYS A 112 9.88 40.90 -6.10
C LYS A 112 10.77 40.61 -4.91
N GLU A 113 10.77 41.51 -3.94
CA GLU A 113 11.52 41.41 -2.69
C GLU A 113 10.67 41.98 -1.55
N PRO A 114 10.76 41.41 -0.33
CA PRO A 114 10.05 41.93 0.81
C PRO A 114 10.70 43.21 1.37
N ARG A 115 9.88 44.17 1.81
CA ARG A 115 10.35 45.39 2.51
C ARG A 115 10.83 45.12 3.95
N PHE A 116 10.57 43.94 4.47
CA PHE A 116 10.91 43.54 5.83
C PHE A 116 12.25 42.80 5.86
N LYS A 117 12.88 42.78 7.04
CA LYS A 117 14.09 41.98 7.26
C LYS A 117 13.80 40.51 6.94
N THR A 118 14.62 39.92 6.09
CA THR A 118 14.52 38.51 5.74
C THR A 118 15.08 37.61 6.85
N GLU A 119 14.40 36.51 7.10
CA GLU A 119 14.84 35.39 7.95
C GLU A 119 15.12 34.17 7.07
N ASP A 120 15.74 33.15 7.66
CA ASP A 120 16.02 31.87 7.00
C ASP A 120 15.23 30.76 7.73
N ASP A 121 13.91 30.82 7.60
CA ASP A 121 12.98 29.85 8.18
C ASP A 121 12.11 29.27 7.05
N ASP A 122 11.54 28.10 7.25
CA ASP A 122 10.62 27.43 6.34
C ASP A 122 9.25 27.18 7.01
N CYS A 123 9.07 27.61 8.26
CA CYS A 123 7.81 27.55 9.00
C CYS A 123 7.02 28.86 8.99
N ILE A 124 5.81 28.81 8.43
CA ILE A 124 4.84 29.93 8.47
C ILE A 124 3.98 29.97 9.75
N MET A 125 4.27 29.13 10.75
CA MET A 125 3.55 29.05 12.02
C MET A 125 2.02 28.87 11.88
N CYS A 126 1.58 28.13 10.85
CA CYS A 126 0.16 27.93 10.57
C CYS A 126 -0.57 27.06 11.61
N GLY A 127 0.17 26.29 12.42
CA GLY A 127 -0.35 25.40 13.46
C GLY A 127 -1.04 24.13 12.94
N LEU A 128 -1.09 23.88 11.62
CA LEU A 128 -1.75 22.70 11.05
C LEU A 128 -1.18 21.39 11.60
N CYS A 129 0.14 21.29 11.70
CA CYS A 129 0.84 20.10 12.19
C CYS A 129 0.53 19.77 13.66
N VAL A 130 0.48 20.78 14.54
CA VAL A 130 0.15 20.62 15.96
C VAL A 130 -1.29 20.17 16.12
N ARG A 131 -2.21 20.85 15.43
CA ARG A 131 -3.65 20.59 15.53
C ARG A 131 -4.03 19.22 14.97
N ILE A 132 -3.39 18.78 13.88
CA ILE A 132 -3.62 17.42 13.38
C ILE A 132 -3.00 16.38 14.31
N CYS A 133 -1.85 16.66 14.94
CA CYS A 133 -1.22 15.74 15.89
C CYS A 133 -2.09 15.53 17.13
N GLU A 134 -2.69 16.61 17.64
CA GLU A 134 -3.69 16.56 18.71
C GLU A 134 -4.94 15.79 18.28
N ARG A 135 -5.48 16.08 17.09
CA ARG A 135 -6.64 15.35 16.55
C ARG A 135 -6.39 13.86 16.31
N MET A 136 -5.15 13.46 16.04
CA MET A 136 -4.75 12.05 15.97
C MET A 136 -4.75 11.38 17.36
N GLY A 137 -4.93 12.13 18.46
CA GLY A 137 -4.87 11.65 19.84
C GLY A 137 -3.45 11.48 20.37
N ASN A 138 -2.46 12.10 19.72
CA ASN A 138 -1.05 11.92 20.07
C ASN A 138 -0.44 13.17 20.74
N ALA A 139 -0.71 14.36 20.19
CA ALA A 139 -0.22 15.65 20.72
C ALA A 139 1.30 15.71 20.97
N ALA A 140 2.09 15.04 20.12
CA ALA A 140 3.54 14.92 20.26
C ALA A 140 4.32 16.22 19.97
N ILE A 141 3.71 17.17 19.28
CA ILE A 141 4.30 18.48 18.92
C ILE A 141 3.35 19.61 19.29
N THR A 142 3.91 20.78 19.61
CA THR A 142 3.17 22.00 19.96
C THR A 142 3.87 23.25 19.44
N LEU A 143 3.22 24.41 19.54
CA LEU A 143 3.87 25.71 19.36
C LEU A 143 4.52 26.12 20.68
N THR A 144 5.84 26.27 20.68
CA THR A 144 6.63 26.73 21.82
C THR A 144 7.18 28.13 21.57
N GLY A 145 7.55 28.86 22.63
CA GLY A 145 8.04 30.24 22.53
C GLY A 145 6.92 31.29 22.57
N ARG A 146 7.30 32.55 22.38
CA ARG A 146 6.38 33.71 22.33
C ARG A 146 6.92 34.75 21.34
N GLY A 147 6.02 35.51 20.71
CA GLY A 147 6.40 36.57 19.78
C GLY A 147 7.12 36.02 18.55
N THR A 148 8.30 36.55 18.25
CA THR A 148 9.14 36.13 17.11
C THR A 148 9.80 34.76 17.31
N GLU A 149 9.91 34.30 18.56
CA GLU A 149 10.55 33.03 18.92
C GLU A 149 9.58 31.83 18.85
N ILE A 150 8.38 32.02 18.29
CA ILE A 150 7.41 30.93 18.16
C ILE A 150 7.94 29.92 17.13
N LYS A 151 7.99 28.65 17.53
CA LYS A 151 8.36 27.54 16.65
C LYS A 151 7.55 26.29 16.96
N VAL A 152 7.44 25.40 15.98
CA VAL A 152 6.92 24.06 16.22
C VAL A 152 8.01 23.24 16.88
N ASP A 153 7.72 22.66 18.04
CA ASP A 153 8.66 21.84 18.77
C ASP A 153 7.93 20.79 19.61
N THR A 154 8.67 19.84 20.15
CA THR A 154 8.19 18.88 21.13
C THR A 154 8.03 19.53 22.51
N PRO A 155 7.09 19.07 23.34
CA PRO A 155 7.01 19.50 24.74
C PRO A 155 8.37 19.35 25.43
N PHE A 156 8.82 20.40 26.12
CA PHE A 156 10.12 20.45 26.81
C PHE A 156 11.35 20.25 25.90
N HIS A 157 11.23 20.51 24.59
CA HIS A 157 12.32 20.35 23.61
C HIS A 157 12.94 18.94 23.63
N THR A 158 12.15 17.93 23.99
CA THR A 158 12.58 16.55 24.13
C THR A 158 11.76 15.66 23.22
N GLN A 159 12.43 14.95 22.31
CA GLN A 159 11.79 13.99 21.43
C GLN A 159 11.06 12.91 22.23
N THR A 160 9.76 12.82 21.98
CA THR A 160 8.85 11.95 22.73
C THR A 160 8.74 10.56 22.13
N GLU A 161 8.71 9.55 23.01
CA GLU A 161 8.42 8.17 22.61
C GLU A 161 6.94 7.97 22.22
N TYR A 162 6.06 8.89 22.61
CA TYR A 162 4.64 8.85 22.28
C TYR A 162 4.38 9.06 20.78
N CYS A 163 5.33 9.67 20.04
CA CYS A 163 5.18 9.86 18.61
C CYS A 163 4.94 8.52 17.89
N LEU A 164 3.74 8.29 17.32
CA LEU A 164 3.45 7.03 16.61
C LEU A 164 4.07 6.95 15.22
N GLY A 165 4.76 7.99 14.75
CA GLY A 165 5.27 8.05 13.37
C GLY A 165 4.18 8.03 12.29
N CYS A 166 2.95 8.47 12.61
CA CYS A 166 1.80 8.36 11.70
C CYS A 166 1.86 9.28 10.46
N GLY A 167 2.75 10.27 10.43
CA GLY A 167 2.96 11.16 9.28
C GLY A 167 1.88 12.22 9.05
N ALA A 168 0.84 12.29 9.88
CA ALA A 168 -0.26 13.25 9.70
C ALA A 168 0.22 14.72 9.69
N CYS A 169 1.20 15.07 10.54
CA CYS A 169 1.79 16.41 10.60
C CYS A 169 2.55 16.80 9.32
N VAL A 170 3.28 15.86 8.72
CA VAL A 170 3.99 16.06 7.43
C VAL A 170 2.97 16.28 6.32
N SER A 171 1.92 15.44 6.28
CA SER A 171 0.92 15.48 5.21
C SER A 171 0.13 16.79 5.13
N VAL A 172 0.00 17.54 6.24
CA VAL A 172 -0.73 18.81 6.28
C VAL A 172 0.18 20.03 6.24
N CYS A 173 1.50 19.86 6.21
CA CYS A 173 2.44 20.97 6.24
C CYS A 173 2.50 21.64 4.84
N PRO A 174 2.08 22.90 4.69
CA PRO A 174 2.04 23.55 3.38
C PRO A 174 3.43 23.92 2.85
N THR A 175 4.42 24.04 3.73
CA THR A 175 5.78 24.49 3.38
C THR A 175 6.81 23.37 3.34
N GLY A 176 6.46 22.17 3.80
CA GLY A 176 7.40 21.06 3.94
C GLY A 176 8.36 21.17 5.14
N HIS A 177 8.18 22.15 6.03
CA HIS A 177 8.99 22.34 7.24
C HIS A 177 9.03 21.10 8.14
N ILE A 178 7.89 20.42 8.27
CA ILE A 178 7.79 19.24 9.14
C ILE A 178 8.31 18.01 8.39
N LYS A 179 9.39 17.44 8.90
CA LYS A 179 9.92 16.14 8.47
C LYS A 179 9.75 15.12 9.59
N LEU A 180 9.42 13.88 9.24
CA LEU A 180 9.22 12.83 10.23
C LEU A 180 10.50 12.53 11.00
N GLU A 181 11.64 12.47 10.31
CA GLU A 181 12.98 12.22 10.87
C GLU A 181 13.36 13.19 12.00
N ASP A 182 12.90 14.44 11.94
CA ASP A 182 13.20 15.45 12.97
C ASP A 182 12.34 15.28 14.24
N ILE A 183 11.19 14.62 14.11
CA ILE A 183 10.17 14.56 15.18
C ILE A 183 10.18 13.22 15.90
N THR A 184 10.45 12.12 15.20
CA THR A 184 10.28 10.76 15.73
C THR A 184 11.60 10.04 15.89
N LYS A 185 11.74 9.31 17.01
CA LYS A 185 12.82 8.33 17.20
C LYS A 185 12.53 7.00 16.50
N HIS A 186 11.27 6.76 16.12
CA HIS A 186 10.84 5.49 15.55
C HIS A 186 11.14 5.42 14.05
N ALA A 187 11.63 4.27 13.58
CA ALA A 187 11.76 4.04 12.15
C ALA A 187 10.37 4.03 11.49
N VAL A 188 10.08 5.03 10.66
CA VAL A 188 8.79 5.12 9.96
C VAL A 188 8.85 4.25 8.72
N LYS A 189 7.98 3.23 8.67
CA LYS A 189 7.81 2.38 7.51
C LYS A 189 6.35 2.42 7.06
N PRO A 190 6.08 2.51 5.74
CA PRO A 190 4.73 2.31 5.22
C PRO A 190 4.16 0.95 5.68
N ILE A 191 2.84 0.87 5.84
CA ILE A 191 2.19 -0.42 6.11
C ILE A 191 2.29 -1.25 4.83
N PRO A 192 2.99 -2.39 4.81
CA PRO A 192 3.13 -3.19 3.59
C PRO A 192 1.77 -3.75 3.17
N SER A 193 1.47 -3.69 1.88
CA SER A 193 0.31 -4.38 1.32
C SER A 193 0.62 -5.87 1.16
N GLU A 194 -0.16 -6.72 1.83
CA GLU A 194 -0.03 -8.17 1.76
C GLU A 194 -0.31 -8.68 0.34
N TYR A 195 -1.27 -8.08 -0.35
CA TYR A 195 -1.61 -8.41 -1.74
C TYR A 195 -0.51 -8.03 -2.73
N GLU A 196 0.22 -6.94 -2.46
CA GLU A 196 1.35 -6.50 -3.30
C GLU A 196 2.71 -7.04 -2.84
N MET A 197 2.71 -8.09 -2.01
CA MET A 197 3.92 -8.70 -1.45
C MET A 197 4.85 -7.69 -0.73
N GLY A 198 4.29 -6.62 -0.16
CA GLY A 198 5.04 -5.57 0.52
C GLY A 198 5.74 -4.56 -0.40
N LEU A 199 5.67 -4.71 -1.73
CA LEU A 199 6.29 -3.81 -2.71
C LEU A 199 5.67 -2.40 -2.71
N LYS A 200 4.43 -2.29 -2.23
CA LYS A 200 3.69 -1.03 -2.11
C LYS A 200 3.05 -0.93 -0.74
N GLY A 201 3.09 0.28 -0.18
CA GLY A 201 2.38 0.59 1.05
C GLY A 201 0.87 0.69 0.86
N ARG A 202 0.09 0.31 1.88
CA ARG A 202 -1.36 0.54 1.97
C ARG A 202 -1.71 1.46 3.13
N LYS A 203 -2.95 1.92 3.15
CA LYS A 203 -3.53 2.69 4.26
C LYS A 203 -4.17 1.72 5.29
N PRO A 204 -4.43 2.16 6.53
CA PRO A 204 -5.14 1.35 7.52
C PRO A 204 -6.55 0.97 7.10
N ILE A 205 -7.27 1.88 6.42
CA ILE A 205 -8.50 1.57 5.69
C ILE A 205 -8.14 1.25 4.24
N TYR A 206 -8.52 0.08 3.77
CA TYR A 206 -8.08 -0.43 2.47
C TYR A 206 -9.08 -1.38 1.85
N ILE A 207 -9.00 -1.50 0.53
CA ILE A 207 -9.60 -2.60 -0.24
C ILE A 207 -8.41 -3.47 -0.66
N PRO A 208 -8.43 -4.80 -0.47
CA PRO A 208 -7.28 -5.66 -0.75
C PRO A 208 -6.72 -5.49 -2.18
N TYR A 209 -7.61 -5.42 -3.17
CA TYR A 209 -7.29 -5.16 -4.58
C TYR A 209 -8.51 -4.61 -5.31
N ALA A 210 -8.32 -4.01 -6.49
CA ALA A 210 -9.37 -3.25 -7.18
C ALA A 210 -10.63 -4.06 -7.55
N GLN A 211 -10.49 -5.37 -7.77
CA GLN A 211 -11.57 -6.28 -8.15
C GLN A 211 -12.01 -7.20 -6.99
N ALA A 212 -11.78 -6.79 -5.73
CA ALA A 212 -12.19 -7.57 -4.57
C ALA A 212 -13.70 -7.85 -4.56
N ILE A 213 -14.09 -9.06 -4.13
CA ILE A 213 -15.50 -9.45 -3.98
C ILE A 213 -15.69 -10.02 -2.57
N PRO A 214 -16.53 -9.40 -1.71
CA PRO A 214 -17.20 -8.12 -1.93
C PRO A 214 -16.23 -6.94 -2.06
N ASN A 215 -16.56 -5.94 -2.89
CA ASN A 215 -15.73 -4.74 -3.08
C ASN A 215 -15.99 -3.72 -1.97
N ILE A 216 -15.70 -4.12 -0.73
CA ILE A 216 -15.93 -3.33 0.48
C ILE A 216 -14.61 -3.05 1.19
N PRO A 217 -14.40 -1.83 1.71
CA PRO A 217 -13.21 -1.51 2.47
C PRO A 217 -13.22 -2.20 3.84
N ALA A 218 -12.04 -2.57 4.31
CA ALA A 218 -11.80 -3.05 5.67
C ALA A 218 -10.87 -2.09 6.42
N ILE A 219 -11.02 -2.04 7.74
CA ILE A 219 -10.12 -1.29 8.63
C ILE A 219 -9.23 -2.27 9.38
N ASP A 220 -7.93 -2.18 9.16
CA ASP A 220 -6.93 -2.89 9.95
C ASP A 220 -6.80 -2.23 11.33
N ARG A 221 -7.44 -2.86 12.33
CA ARG A 221 -7.44 -2.40 13.73
C ARG A 221 -6.03 -2.30 14.31
N SER A 222 -5.11 -3.18 13.89
CA SER A 222 -3.74 -3.22 14.41
C SER A 222 -2.89 -2.02 13.97
N LYS A 223 -3.27 -1.37 12.86
CA LYS A 223 -2.53 -0.24 12.27
C LYS A 223 -3.26 1.09 12.40
N CYS A 224 -4.58 1.08 12.47
CA CYS A 224 -5.39 2.28 12.52
C CYS A 224 -5.12 3.11 13.78
N VAL A 225 -4.92 4.43 13.60
CA VAL A 225 -4.63 5.36 14.69
C VAL A 225 -5.80 5.46 15.66
N HIS A 226 -7.06 5.36 15.18
CA HIS A 226 -8.25 5.36 16.04
C HIS A 226 -8.16 4.30 17.14
N PHE A 227 -7.87 3.05 16.78
CA PHE A 227 -7.80 1.95 17.74
C PHE A 227 -6.55 2.00 18.63
N LYS A 228 -5.54 2.78 18.25
CA LYS A 228 -4.32 2.99 19.06
C LYS A 228 -4.45 4.13 20.07
N THR A 229 -5.11 5.22 19.72
CA THR A 229 -5.17 6.45 20.53
C THR A 229 -6.56 6.83 21.00
N GLY A 230 -7.61 6.29 20.38
CA GLY A 230 -9.01 6.72 20.56
C GLY A 230 -9.38 8.01 19.82
N GLY A 231 -8.41 8.77 19.29
CA GLY A 231 -8.62 10.14 18.81
C GLY A 231 -9.08 10.28 17.35
N CYS A 232 -8.43 9.57 16.42
CA CYS A 232 -8.68 9.78 14.99
C CYS A 232 -10.06 9.25 14.54
N LYS A 233 -10.90 10.09 13.93
CA LYS A 233 -12.19 9.67 13.31
C LYS A 233 -12.43 10.26 11.92
N ILE A 234 -11.36 10.77 11.29
CA ILE A 234 -11.44 11.49 10.01
C ILE A 234 -12.13 10.65 8.93
N CYS A 235 -11.82 9.35 8.81
CA CYS A 235 -12.45 8.52 7.78
C CYS A 235 -13.98 8.46 7.91
N ALA A 236 -14.51 8.40 9.13
CA ALA A 236 -15.95 8.36 9.38
C ALA A 236 -16.63 9.71 9.05
N GLU A 237 -15.98 10.83 9.37
CA GLU A 237 -16.51 12.16 9.08
C GLU A 237 -16.61 12.48 7.59
N PHE A 238 -15.66 11.96 6.80
CA PHE A 238 -15.67 12.11 5.34
C PHE A 238 -16.49 11.02 4.62
N CYS A 239 -17.01 10.03 5.35
CA CYS A 239 -17.85 8.98 4.79
C CYS A 239 -19.29 9.47 4.71
N GLU A 240 -19.68 10.03 3.57
CA GLU A 240 -21.03 10.59 3.35
C GLU A 240 -22.16 9.57 3.58
N VAL A 241 -21.90 8.29 3.29
CA VAL A 241 -22.87 7.21 3.49
C VAL A 241 -22.94 6.72 4.94
N GLY A 242 -22.06 7.17 5.83
CA GLY A 242 -22.06 6.81 7.24
C GLY A 242 -21.75 5.33 7.52
N ALA A 243 -21.02 4.65 6.64
CA ALA A 243 -20.77 3.20 6.73
C ALA A 243 -19.71 2.80 7.76
N ILE A 244 -18.89 3.74 8.23
CA ILE A 244 -17.76 3.43 9.12
C ILE A 244 -18.22 3.45 10.58
N ASP A 245 -18.29 2.27 11.18
CA ASP A 245 -18.53 2.08 12.60
C ASP A 245 -17.28 1.51 13.30
N HIS A 246 -16.65 2.32 14.16
CA HIS A 246 -15.50 1.90 14.96
C HIS A 246 -15.90 1.05 16.18
N ALA A 247 -17.18 1.02 16.55
CA ALA A 247 -17.69 0.25 17.68
C ALA A 247 -18.09 -1.19 17.30
N GLN A 248 -18.11 -1.52 16.00
CA GLN A 248 -18.39 -2.87 15.51
C GLN A 248 -17.54 -3.91 16.27
N GLN A 249 -18.12 -5.05 16.60
CA GLN A 249 -17.45 -6.15 17.32
C GLN A 249 -17.53 -7.43 16.48
N ASP A 250 -16.65 -8.38 16.79
CA ASP A 250 -16.70 -9.70 16.19
C ASP A 250 -17.98 -10.41 16.66
N GLU A 251 -18.70 -11.04 15.73
CA GLU A 251 -19.90 -11.81 16.00
C GLU A 251 -19.59 -13.31 15.84
N ILE A 252 -20.03 -14.11 16.81
CA ILE A 252 -19.96 -15.57 16.72
C ILE A 252 -21.26 -16.04 16.11
N VAL A 253 -21.18 -16.59 14.89
CA VAL A 253 -22.32 -17.19 14.21
C VAL A 253 -22.25 -18.70 14.35
N GLU A 254 -23.28 -19.29 14.95
CA GLU A 254 -23.42 -20.75 15.06
C GLU A 254 -24.16 -21.29 13.83
N LEU A 255 -23.54 -22.22 13.11
CA LEU A 255 -24.10 -22.85 11.92
C LEU A 255 -24.13 -24.36 12.11
N GLU A 256 -25.33 -24.95 12.00
CA GLU A 256 -25.49 -26.40 11.91
C GLU A 256 -25.23 -26.84 10.47
N VAL A 257 -24.13 -27.56 10.25
CA VAL A 257 -23.72 -28.05 8.93
C VAL A 257 -23.49 -29.55 8.96
N GLY A 258 -23.93 -30.26 7.92
CA GLY A 258 -23.72 -31.70 7.79
C GLY A 258 -22.40 -32.08 7.11
N ALA A 259 -21.75 -31.14 6.43
CA ALA A 259 -20.46 -31.35 5.79
C ALA A 259 -19.63 -30.05 5.75
N ILE A 260 -18.30 -30.18 5.78
CA ILE A 260 -17.34 -29.07 5.72
C ILE A 260 -16.33 -29.36 4.60
N ILE A 261 -16.04 -28.36 3.76
CA ILE A 261 -14.99 -28.44 2.73
C ILE A 261 -13.88 -27.45 3.09
N LEU A 262 -12.67 -27.95 3.33
CA LEU A 262 -11.50 -27.16 3.64
C LEU A 262 -10.77 -26.77 2.35
N ALA A 263 -10.76 -25.48 2.01
CA ALA A 263 -10.02 -24.93 0.88
C ALA A 263 -9.17 -23.69 1.26
N PRO A 264 -8.32 -23.76 2.32
CA PRO A 264 -7.56 -22.60 2.78
C PRO A 264 -6.37 -22.21 1.87
N GLY A 265 -6.08 -23.01 0.84
CA GLY A 265 -4.99 -22.73 -0.10
C GLY A 265 -3.61 -23.07 0.44
N PHE A 266 -2.64 -22.17 0.22
CA PHE A 266 -1.23 -22.35 0.56
C PHE A 266 -0.59 -21.02 1.01
N LYS A 267 0.62 -21.11 1.55
CA LYS A 267 1.55 -20.00 1.78
C LYS A 267 2.78 -20.17 0.89
N PRO A 268 3.24 -19.13 0.15
CA PRO A 268 4.52 -19.19 -0.55
C PRO A 268 5.67 -19.43 0.43
N PHE A 269 6.66 -20.21 -0.01
CA PHE A 269 7.90 -20.39 0.73
C PHE A 269 8.62 -19.06 0.95
N ASP A 270 9.21 -18.89 2.13
CA ASP A 270 9.92 -17.67 2.52
C ASP A 270 11.44 -17.89 2.45
N PRO A 271 12.12 -17.37 1.41
CA PRO A 271 13.55 -17.54 1.24
C PRO A 271 14.38 -16.58 2.10
N SER A 272 13.77 -15.71 2.93
CA SER A 272 14.51 -14.71 3.71
C SER A 272 15.47 -15.31 4.74
N ARG A 273 15.26 -16.57 5.11
CA ARG A 273 16.13 -17.30 6.03
C ARG A 273 17.44 -17.80 5.39
N PHE A 274 17.60 -17.66 4.06
CA PHE A 274 18.75 -18.15 3.33
C PHE A 274 19.61 -17.00 2.84
N ASP A 275 20.78 -16.88 3.44
CA ASP A 275 21.78 -15.89 3.02
C ASP A 275 22.33 -16.20 1.62
N THR A 276 22.30 -17.48 1.21
CA THR A 276 22.86 -17.91 -0.09
C THR A 276 22.16 -17.29 -1.29
N TYR A 277 20.86 -17.01 -1.19
CA TYR A 277 20.12 -16.36 -2.28
C TYR A 277 20.20 -14.83 -2.23
N ASN A 278 20.69 -14.24 -1.13
CA ASN A 278 20.70 -12.79 -0.92
C ASN A 278 19.33 -12.09 -1.04
N TYR A 279 18.21 -12.83 -0.90
CA TYR A 279 16.86 -12.28 -1.02
C TYR A 279 16.57 -11.16 0.00
N ALA A 280 16.88 -11.38 1.27
CA ALA A 280 16.61 -10.40 2.33
C ALA A 280 17.52 -9.16 2.24
N GLN A 281 18.66 -9.26 1.55
CA GLN A 281 19.71 -8.25 1.55
C GLN A 281 19.79 -7.45 0.24
N HIS A 282 19.30 -8.00 -0.87
CA HIS A 282 19.45 -7.39 -2.19
C HIS A 282 18.11 -7.13 -2.89
N PRO A 283 17.78 -5.85 -3.23
CA PRO A 283 16.47 -5.47 -3.78
C PRO A 283 16.17 -6.04 -5.17
N ASN A 284 17.18 -6.48 -5.91
CA ASN A 284 17.00 -7.11 -7.24
C ASN A 284 16.90 -8.64 -7.20
N VAL A 285 16.88 -9.24 -6.00
CA VAL A 285 16.49 -10.64 -5.81
C VAL A 285 15.04 -10.65 -5.35
N LEU A 286 14.16 -11.24 -6.15
CA LEU A 286 12.71 -11.27 -5.91
C LEU A 286 12.23 -12.70 -5.83
N THR A 287 11.11 -12.92 -5.17
CA THR A 287 10.30 -14.13 -5.33
C THR A 287 9.45 -14.04 -6.59
N ALA A 288 9.08 -15.19 -7.14
CA ALA A 288 8.11 -15.27 -8.24
C ALA A 288 6.80 -14.54 -7.90
N MET A 289 6.32 -14.63 -6.66
CA MET A 289 5.11 -13.91 -6.23
C MET A 289 5.25 -12.39 -6.30
N GLU A 290 6.41 -11.82 -5.92
CA GLU A 290 6.68 -10.38 -6.08
C GLU A 290 6.79 -10.00 -7.56
N PHE A 291 7.41 -10.87 -8.37
CA PHE A 291 7.55 -10.65 -9.80
C PHE A 291 6.19 -10.64 -10.52
N GLU A 292 5.26 -11.53 -10.15
CA GLU A 292 3.87 -11.51 -10.62
C GLU A 292 3.18 -10.17 -10.32
N ARG A 293 3.44 -9.59 -9.14
CA ARG A 293 2.91 -8.27 -8.81
C ARG A 293 3.51 -7.19 -9.69
N ILE A 294 4.82 -7.23 -9.97
CA ILE A 294 5.49 -6.28 -10.88
C ILE A 294 4.91 -6.37 -12.30
N LEU A 295 4.68 -7.57 -12.81
CA LEU A 295 4.09 -7.78 -14.14
C LEU A 295 2.60 -7.38 -14.20
N SER A 296 1.90 -7.36 -13.07
CA SER A 296 0.48 -7.05 -13.03
C SER A 296 0.19 -5.59 -13.40
N ALA A 297 -0.74 -5.36 -14.34
CA ALA A 297 -1.21 -4.02 -14.71
C ALA A 297 -1.82 -3.24 -13.53
N SER A 298 -2.44 -3.93 -12.57
CA SER A 298 -2.96 -3.32 -11.33
C SER A 298 -1.95 -3.35 -10.17
N GLY A 299 -0.73 -3.83 -10.42
CA GLY A 299 0.34 -3.97 -9.45
C GLY A 299 1.06 -2.67 -9.10
N PRO A 300 2.15 -2.75 -8.33
CA PRO A 300 2.83 -1.59 -7.76
C PRO A 300 3.61 -0.79 -8.80
N THR A 301 3.99 -1.42 -9.92
CA THR A 301 4.71 -0.82 -11.04
C THR A 301 3.82 -0.68 -12.29
N MET A 302 2.50 -0.91 -12.16
CA MET A 302 1.54 -0.81 -13.28
C MET A 302 1.92 -1.68 -14.50
N GLY A 303 2.57 -2.82 -14.27
CA GLY A 303 3.07 -3.70 -15.32
C GLY A 303 4.43 -3.31 -15.92
N HIS A 304 5.04 -2.20 -15.51
CA HIS A 304 6.37 -1.83 -15.98
C HIS A 304 7.44 -2.70 -15.29
N LEU A 305 8.26 -3.35 -16.10
CA LEU A 305 9.34 -4.23 -15.66
C LEU A 305 10.54 -3.38 -15.20
N VAL A 306 10.71 -3.24 -13.89
CA VAL A 306 11.76 -2.39 -13.31
C VAL A 306 12.49 -3.09 -12.17
N ARG A 307 13.79 -2.82 -12.06
CA ARG A 307 14.60 -3.15 -10.89
C ARG A 307 14.13 -2.34 -9.67
N LEU A 308 13.99 -2.98 -8.52
CA LEU A 308 13.57 -2.26 -7.31
C LEU A 308 14.67 -1.35 -6.74
N SER A 309 15.94 -1.63 -7.06
CA SER A 309 17.08 -0.81 -6.61
C SER A 309 17.05 0.61 -7.15
N ASP A 310 16.84 0.76 -8.46
CA ASP A 310 17.12 1.98 -9.22
C ASP A 310 16.04 2.32 -10.26
N ARG A 311 14.96 1.53 -10.31
CA ARG A 311 13.82 1.70 -11.21
C ARG A 311 14.16 1.64 -12.70
N LYS A 312 15.33 1.11 -13.06
CA LYS A 312 15.71 0.88 -14.46
C LYS A 312 15.14 -0.44 -14.97
N GLU A 313 14.96 -0.52 -16.29
CA GLU A 313 14.56 -1.76 -16.96
C GLU A 313 15.72 -2.78 -16.94
N PRO A 314 15.48 -4.03 -16.51
CA PRO A 314 16.50 -5.07 -16.56
C PRO A 314 16.73 -5.54 -18.00
N LYS A 315 17.96 -5.87 -18.35
CA LYS A 315 18.33 -6.49 -19.63
C LYS A 315 18.55 -7.99 -19.53
N ARG A 316 18.87 -8.49 -18.33
CA ARG A 316 19.08 -9.91 -18.06
C ARG A 316 18.35 -10.37 -16.79
N ILE A 317 17.53 -11.40 -16.90
CA ILE A 317 16.78 -11.97 -15.77
C ILE A 317 17.05 -13.47 -15.65
N ALA A 318 17.36 -13.91 -14.43
CA ALA A 318 17.52 -15.33 -14.10
C ALA A 318 16.37 -15.83 -13.20
N TRP A 319 15.73 -16.94 -13.56
CA TRP A 319 14.81 -17.66 -12.70
C TRP A 319 15.51 -18.87 -12.08
N LEU A 320 15.43 -18.99 -10.76
CA LEU A 320 16.01 -20.12 -10.02
C LEU A 320 14.90 -21.08 -9.60
N GLN A 321 14.94 -22.29 -10.15
CA GLN A 321 13.94 -23.30 -9.84
C GLN A 321 14.20 -24.03 -8.52
N CYS A 322 13.12 -24.60 -7.98
CA CYS A 322 13.14 -25.45 -6.79
C CYS A 322 13.65 -24.73 -5.53
N VAL A 323 13.32 -23.45 -5.36
CA VAL A 323 13.60 -22.71 -4.12
C VAL A 323 12.55 -23.11 -3.07
N GLY A 324 12.96 -23.71 -1.95
CA GLY A 324 12.00 -24.21 -0.95
C GLY A 324 11.36 -25.55 -1.31
N SER A 325 11.96 -26.32 -2.23
CA SER A 325 11.41 -27.58 -2.73
C SER A 325 12.48 -28.51 -3.29
N ARG A 326 12.22 -29.83 -3.22
CA ARG A 326 13.13 -30.89 -3.66
C ARG A 326 14.51 -30.82 -3.01
N ASP A 327 14.56 -30.44 -1.74
CA ASP A 327 15.75 -30.51 -0.91
C ASP A 327 15.45 -31.32 0.35
N ILE A 328 16.35 -32.23 0.68
CA ILE A 328 16.26 -33.09 1.86
C ILE A 328 17.05 -32.54 3.04
N ASN A 329 17.80 -31.45 2.83
CA ASN A 329 18.43 -30.71 3.90
C ASN A 329 17.36 -30.02 4.76
N GLN A 330 17.58 -29.94 6.06
CA GLN A 330 16.55 -29.55 7.07
C GLN A 330 15.97 -28.13 6.89
N CYS A 331 16.48 -27.38 5.94
CA CYS A 331 16.12 -26.00 5.68
C CYS A 331 14.94 -25.85 4.69
N ASP A 332 14.73 -26.85 3.82
CA ASP A 332 13.81 -26.83 2.68
C ASP A 332 12.82 -28.03 2.74
N ASN A 333 11.93 -28.11 1.75
CA ASN A 333 10.95 -29.19 1.66
C ASN A 333 11.39 -30.29 0.68
N ALA A 334 11.25 -31.57 1.09
CA ALA A 334 11.65 -32.71 0.26
C ALA A 334 10.75 -32.93 -0.98
N TYR A 335 9.55 -32.37 -0.99
CA TYR A 335 8.58 -32.53 -2.07
C TYR A 335 8.77 -31.50 -3.20
N CYS A 336 8.16 -31.78 -4.35
CA CYS A 336 8.08 -30.83 -5.45
C CYS A 336 6.81 -29.99 -5.33
N SER A 337 6.93 -28.67 -5.56
CA SER A 337 5.79 -27.75 -5.54
C SER A 337 4.92 -27.75 -6.81
N SER A 338 5.18 -28.66 -7.75
CA SER A 338 4.39 -28.92 -8.99
C SER A 338 4.30 -27.78 -10.02
N VAL A 339 4.09 -26.53 -9.58
CA VAL A 339 3.73 -25.40 -10.44
C VAL A 339 4.91 -24.49 -10.83
N CYS A 340 6.03 -24.58 -10.10
CA CYS A 340 7.15 -23.63 -10.23
C CYS A 340 7.84 -23.63 -11.59
N CYS A 341 7.94 -24.79 -12.23
CA CYS A 341 8.43 -24.86 -13.61
C CYS A 341 7.54 -24.06 -14.56
N MET A 342 6.21 -24.17 -14.42
CA MET A 342 5.27 -23.57 -15.35
C MET A 342 5.09 -22.07 -15.14
N TYR A 343 4.95 -21.60 -13.90
CA TYR A 343 4.82 -20.15 -13.70
C TYR A 343 6.11 -19.42 -14.07
N ALA A 344 7.30 -20.01 -13.90
CA ALA A 344 8.54 -19.37 -14.28
C ALA A 344 8.68 -19.24 -15.80
N ILE A 345 8.27 -20.28 -16.57
CA ILE A 345 8.19 -20.17 -18.03
C ILE A 345 7.21 -19.05 -18.40
N LYS A 346 6.04 -19.02 -17.76
CA LYS A 346 5.01 -18.00 -18.00
C LYS A 346 5.52 -16.59 -17.71
N GLU A 347 6.13 -16.38 -16.55
CA GLU A 347 6.75 -15.11 -16.17
C GLU A 347 7.83 -14.67 -17.15
N ALA A 348 8.70 -15.60 -17.60
CA ALA A 348 9.75 -15.28 -18.56
C ALA A 348 9.20 -14.87 -19.93
N VAL A 349 8.12 -15.53 -20.40
CA VAL A 349 7.42 -15.17 -21.64
C VAL A 349 6.77 -13.80 -21.50
N ILE A 350 6.00 -13.57 -20.44
CA ILE A 350 5.32 -12.29 -20.19
C ILE A 350 6.34 -11.14 -20.01
N ALA A 351 7.47 -11.40 -19.33
CA ALA A 351 8.52 -10.40 -19.19
C ALA A 351 9.07 -9.95 -20.56
N LYS A 352 9.26 -10.89 -21.50
CA LYS A 352 9.63 -10.57 -22.88
C LYS A 352 8.53 -9.84 -23.64
N GLU A 353 7.26 -10.16 -23.43
CA GLU A 353 6.15 -9.41 -24.03
C GLU A 353 6.10 -7.95 -23.54
N HIS A 354 6.50 -7.69 -22.29
CA HIS A 354 6.54 -6.35 -21.71
C HIS A 354 7.78 -5.55 -22.12
N ALA A 355 8.96 -6.18 -22.15
CA ALA A 355 10.25 -5.49 -22.36
C ALA A 355 10.78 -5.57 -23.81
N GLY A 356 10.22 -6.46 -24.64
CA GLY A 356 10.68 -6.72 -26.00
C GLY A 356 11.68 -7.87 -26.12
N GLU A 357 12.11 -8.14 -27.36
CA GLU A 357 12.94 -9.31 -27.69
C GLU A 357 14.36 -9.25 -27.13
N ASP A 358 14.88 -8.04 -26.89
CA ASP A 358 16.25 -7.79 -26.38
C ASP A 358 16.48 -8.27 -24.94
N LEU A 359 15.41 -8.59 -24.20
CA LEU A 359 15.50 -9.12 -22.83
C LEU A 359 16.05 -10.56 -22.86
N ASP A 360 17.19 -10.79 -22.19
CA ASP A 360 17.75 -12.13 -22.01
C ASP A 360 17.16 -12.79 -20.75
N CYS A 361 16.35 -13.82 -20.98
CA CYS A 361 15.70 -14.59 -19.93
C CYS A 361 16.37 -15.97 -19.81
N THR A 362 16.82 -16.31 -18.61
CA THR A 362 17.45 -17.62 -18.32
C THR A 362 16.76 -18.32 -17.17
N ILE A 363 16.36 -19.57 -17.36
CA ILE A 363 15.75 -20.42 -16.33
C ILE A 363 16.76 -21.50 -15.94
N PHE A 364 17.20 -21.47 -14.69
CA PHE A 364 18.08 -22.47 -14.09
C PHE A 364 17.26 -23.56 -13.40
N TYR A 365 17.46 -24.81 -13.79
CA TYR A 365 16.60 -25.91 -13.37
C TYR A 365 17.35 -27.24 -13.16
N MET A 366 16.72 -28.18 -12.43
CA MET A 366 17.17 -29.58 -12.35
C MET A 366 16.46 -30.45 -13.40
N ASP A 367 15.12 -30.44 -13.33
CA ASP A 367 14.22 -31.08 -14.28
C ASP A 367 13.03 -30.15 -14.53
N MET A 368 12.66 -29.94 -15.79
CA MET A 368 11.43 -29.22 -16.14
C MET A 368 10.23 -30.17 -16.01
N ARG A 369 9.23 -29.80 -15.21
CA ARG A 369 8.05 -30.63 -14.90
C ARG A 369 6.77 -30.10 -15.55
N THR A 370 6.72 -30.16 -16.87
CA THR A 370 5.68 -29.65 -17.78
C THR A 370 4.56 -30.68 -18.05
N HIS A 371 4.07 -31.34 -16.99
CA HIS A 371 3.26 -32.58 -17.07
C HIS A 371 1.74 -32.38 -17.31
N GLY A 372 1.29 -31.16 -17.59
CA GLY A 372 -0.11 -30.82 -17.90
C GLY A 372 -0.43 -30.86 -19.39
N LYS A 373 -1.72 -30.80 -19.74
CA LYS A 373 -2.15 -30.70 -21.14
C LYS A 373 -1.54 -29.45 -21.78
N ASP A 374 -0.84 -29.63 -22.90
CA ASP A 374 -0.15 -28.58 -23.66
C ASP A 374 0.98 -27.84 -22.91
N PHE A 375 1.37 -28.28 -21.71
CA PHE A 375 2.44 -27.62 -20.94
C PHE A 375 3.80 -27.81 -21.59
N GLU A 376 4.07 -29.00 -22.13
CA GLU A 376 5.29 -29.26 -22.90
C GLU A 376 5.33 -28.44 -24.20
N ARG A 377 4.18 -28.24 -24.86
CA ARG A 377 4.10 -27.34 -26.02
C ARG A 377 4.44 -25.91 -25.63
N TYR A 378 3.94 -25.43 -24.49
CA TYR A 378 4.25 -24.10 -23.98
C TYR A 378 5.74 -23.93 -23.64
N TYR A 379 6.37 -24.96 -23.06
CA TYR A 379 7.82 -25.00 -22.82
C TYR A 379 8.62 -24.92 -24.13
N ASN A 380 8.26 -25.72 -25.14
CA ASN A 380 8.92 -25.69 -26.45
C ASN A 380 8.71 -24.34 -27.14
N ASP A 381 7.51 -23.76 -27.08
CA ASP A 381 7.24 -22.43 -27.62
C ASP A 381 8.09 -21.34 -26.91
N ALA A 382 8.22 -21.41 -25.59
CA ALA A 382 9.07 -20.51 -24.81
C ALA A 382 10.55 -20.57 -25.24
N LYS A 383 11.05 -21.78 -25.53
CA LYS A 383 12.41 -22.01 -26.01
C LYS A 383 12.60 -21.54 -27.45
N ASP A 384 11.72 -21.98 -28.36
CA ASP A 384 11.93 -21.88 -29.80
C ASP A 384 11.44 -20.54 -30.37
N LYS A 385 10.34 -19.98 -29.84
CA LYS A 385 9.75 -18.72 -30.34
C LYS A 385 10.21 -17.51 -29.53
N HIS A 386 10.32 -17.66 -28.21
CA HIS A 386 10.70 -16.54 -27.33
C HIS A 386 12.20 -16.54 -26.97
N SER A 387 12.97 -17.52 -27.44
CA SER A 387 14.42 -17.64 -27.20
C SER A 387 14.79 -17.60 -25.70
N ILE A 388 13.96 -18.20 -24.83
CA ILE A 388 14.28 -18.32 -23.39
C ILE A 388 15.34 -19.41 -23.21
N ARG A 389 16.41 -19.08 -22.48
CA ARG A 389 17.50 -20.02 -22.19
C ARG A 389 17.11 -20.93 -21.03
N PHE A 390 17.31 -22.23 -21.20
CA PHE A 390 17.09 -23.22 -20.15
C PHE A 390 18.42 -23.89 -19.81
N ILE A 391 18.91 -23.64 -18.60
CA ILE A 391 20.20 -24.15 -18.15
C ILE A 391 19.97 -25.18 -17.05
N ARG A 392 20.41 -26.40 -17.31
CA ARG A 392 20.26 -27.51 -16.37
C ARG A 392 21.32 -27.43 -15.27
N SER A 393 21.08 -26.58 -14.28
CA SER A 393 21.94 -26.40 -13.12
C SER A 393 21.11 -25.92 -11.93
N ARG A 394 21.36 -26.50 -10.73
CA ARG A 394 20.77 -25.99 -9.48
C ARG A 394 21.69 -24.94 -8.90
N ILE A 395 21.22 -23.70 -8.85
CA ILE A 395 22.00 -22.59 -8.30
C ILE A 395 21.99 -22.65 -6.78
N HIS A 396 23.20 -22.60 -6.20
CA HIS A 396 23.39 -22.58 -4.75
C HIS A 396 23.44 -21.15 -4.21
N THR A 397 24.24 -20.28 -4.83
CA THR A 397 24.52 -18.91 -4.35
C THR A 397 24.23 -17.88 -5.43
N VAL A 398 23.68 -16.75 -5.01
CA VAL A 398 23.60 -15.51 -5.79
C VAL A 398 24.50 -14.48 -5.12
N GLU A 399 25.51 -13.97 -5.82
CA GLU A 399 26.48 -13.02 -5.26
C GLU A 399 26.22 -11.62 -5.81
N PRO A 400 26.07 -10.59 -4.95
CA PRO A 400 26.03 -9.20 -5.41
C PRO A 400 27.33 -8.82 -6.12
N ALA A 401 27.21 -8.14 -7.25
CA ALA A 401 28.31 -7.58 -8.02
C ALA A 401 28.18 -6.04 -8.11
N ASP A 402 29.10 -5.42 -8.84
CA ASP A 402 29.09 -3.97 -9.05
C ASP A 402 27.79 -3.49 -9.73
N ASP A 403 27.42 -2.23 -9.49
CA ASP A 403 26.23 -1.58 -10.07
C ASP A 403 24.87 -2.29 -9.78
N GLY A 404 24.82 -3.08 -8.71
CA GLY A 404 23.62 -3.82 -8.29
C GLY A 404 23.27 -4.99 -9.22
N ALA A 405 24.23 -5.46 -10.02
CA ALA A 405 24.14 -6.71 -10.76
C ALA A 405 24.31 -7.91 -9.83
N LEU A 406 23.90 -9.09 -10.31
CA LEU A 406 23.87 -10.33 -9.56
C LEU A 406 24.66 -11.40 -10.33
N ALA A 407 25.75 -11.88 -9.74
CA ALA A 407 26.56 -12.95 -10.29
C ALA A 407 26.01 -14.32 -9.89
N ILE A 408 25.84 -15.19 -10.88
CA ILE A 408 25.45 -16.59 -10.70
C ILE A 408 26.53 -17.47 -11.29
N MET A 409 27.15 -18.29 -10.44
CA MET A 409 28.09 -19.32 -10.84
C MET A 409 27.37 -20.67 -10.96
N TYR A 410 27.56 -21.36 -12.08
CA TYR A 410 26.91 -22.63 -12.37
C TYR A 410 27.78 -23.53 -13.24
N ALA A 411 27.52 -24.84 -13.21
CA ALA A 411 28.13 -25.79 -14.14
C ALA A 411 27.18 -26.04 -15.31
N ASN A 412 27.68 -25.97 -16.55
CA ASN A 412 26.93 -26.40 -17.73
C ASN A 412 26.94 -27.94 -17.85
N GLU A 413 26.24 -28.47 -18.86
CA GLU A 413 26.15 -29.92 -19.08
C GLU A 413 27.50 -30.57 -19.45
N ASP A 414 28.44 -29.78 -19.97
CA ASP A 414 29.81 -30.20 -20.27
C ASP A 414 30.72 -30.21 -19.02
N GLY A 415 30.22 -29.76 -17.86
CA GLY A 415 30.97 -29.68 -16.60
C GLY A 415 31.87 -28.46 -16.47
N GLU A 416 31.80 -27.51 -17.41
CA GLU A 416 32.50 -26.22 -17.34
C GLU A 416 31.79 -25.30 -16.35
N GLN A 417 32.58 -24.68 -15.47
CA GLN A 417 32.08 -23.62 -14.60
C GLN A 417 31.96 -22.32 -15.39
N LYS A 418 30.78 -21.71 -15.31
CA LYS A 418 30.47 -20.40 -15.91
C LYS A 418 29.94 -19.47 -14.84
N THR A 419 30.28 -18.20 -14.97
CA THR A 419 29.72 -17.12 -14.17
C THR A 419 29.05 -16.14 -15.11
N GLU A 420 27.77 -15.87 -14.88
CA GLU A 420 27.00 -14.88 -15.64
C GLU A 420 26.45 -13.80 -14.70
N LEU A 421 26.36 -12.58 -15.23
CA LEU A 421 25.78 -11.43 -14.54
C LEU A 421 24.34 -11.20 -15.00
N PHE A 422 23.46 -10.98 -14.04
CA PHE A 422 22.04 -10.69 -14.23
C PHE A 422 21.66 -9.38 -13.55
N ASP A 423 20.69 -8.67 -14.13
CA ASP A 423 20.14 -7.44 -13.54
C ASP A 423 19.10 -7.74 -12.47
N LEU A 424 18.41 -8.88 -12.61
CA LEU A 424 17.34 -9.33 -11.72
C LEU A 424 17.40 -10.85 -11.57
N VAL A 425 17.15 -11.33 -10.36
CA VAL A 425 17.01 -12.76 -10.08
C VAL A 425 15.65 -13.02 -9.46
N VAL A 426 14.91 -13.98 -10.02
CA VAL A 426 13.58 -14.40 -9.57
C VAL A 426 13.66 -15.81 -8.99
N LEU A 427 13.39 -15.92 -7.69
CA LEU A 427 13.34 -17.17 -6.94
C LEU A 427 11.98 -17.82 -7.16
N SER A 428 11.98 -18.98 -7.82
CA SER A 428 10.77 -19.79 -8.01
C SER A 428 10.47 -20.56 -6.72
N VAL A 429 9.84 -19.85 -5.78
CA VAL A 429 9.49 -20.30 -4.43
C VAL A 429 8.41 -21.38 -4.40
N GLY A 430 8.60 -22.38 -3.55
CA GLY A 430 7.66 -23.47 -3.34
C GLY A 430 6.36 -23.09 -2.60
N LEU A 431 5.49 -24.09 -2.45
CA LEU A 431 4.21 -24.01 -1.74
C LEU A 431 4.32 -24.70 -0.38
N GLU A 432 3.85 -24.04 0.68
CA GLU A 432 3.82 -24.57 2.04
C GLU A 432 2.44 -24.38 2.69
N THR A 433 2.22 -25.06 3.81
CA THR A 433 1.03 -24.84 4.65
C THR A 433 1.32 -23.81 5.73
N SER A 434 0.43 -22.81 5.90
CA SER A 434 0.60 -21.78 6.92
C SER A 434 0.36 -22.31 8.33
N PRO A 435 0.99 -21.73 9.37
CA PRO A 435 0.75 -22.13 10.76
C PRO A 435 -0.72 -22.05 11.19
N ASP A 436 -1.48 -21.09 10.67
CA ASP A 436 -2.90 -20.94 11.00
C ASP A 436 -3.75 -22.04 10.37
N VAL A 437 -3.37 -22.54 9.19
CA VAL A 437 -4.00 -23.70 8.58
C VAL A 437 -3.69 -24.98 9.34
N LEU A 438 -2.49 -25.12 9.91
CA LEU A 438 -2.16 -26.25 10.79
C LEU A 438 -3.04 -26.26 12.06
N LYS A 439 -3.26 -25.09 12.67
CA LYS A 439 -4.20 -24.94 13.79
C LYS A 439 -5.65 -25.22 13.37
N LEU A 440 -6.03 -24.85 12.15
CA LEU A 440 -7.35 -25.17 11.60
C LEU A 440 -7.51 -26.69 11.45
N ALA A 441 -6.49 -27.39 10.96
CA ALA A 441 -6.50 -28.85 10.83
C ALA A 441 -6.64 -29.55 12.19
N GLU A 442 -5.91 -29.08 13.20
CA GLU A 442 -6.03 -29.56 14.59
C GLU A 442 -7.45 -29.36 15.13
N LYS A 443 -8.02 -28.15 14.99
CA LYS A 443 -9.39 -27.85 15.41
C LYS A 443 -10.44 -28.66 14.64
N ALA A 444 -10.21 -28.90 13.35
CA ALA A 444 -11.08 -29.73 12.52
C ALA A 444 -10.93 -31.23 12.82
N GLY A 445 -9.88 -31.64 13.55
CA GLY A 445 -9.62 -33.04 13.90
C GLY A 445 -9.27 -33.89 12.67
N ILE A 446 -8.49 -33.35 11.74
CA ILE A 446 -8.04 -34.07 10.53
C ILE A 446 -6.55 -34.38 10.58
N GLU A 447 -6.16 -35.49 9.95
CA GLU A 447 -4.76 -35.91 9.85
C GLU A 447 -4.02 -35.14 8.74
N LEU A 448 -2.74 -34.89 8.99
CA LEU A 448 -1.82 -34.29 8.03
C LEU A 448 -0.79 -35.32 7.59
N SER A 449 -0.39 -35.23 6.33
CA SER A 449 0.75 -35.98 5.78
C SER A 449 2.07 -35.54 6.43
N GLY A 450 3.12 -36.34 6.25
CA GLY A 450 4.48 -35.98 6.71
C GLY A 450 5.01 -34.65 6.17
N ASN A 451 4.43 -34.16 5.06
CA ASN A 451 4.76 -32.88 4.44
C ASN A 451 3.83 -31.73 4.89
N ARG A 452 2.99 -31.94 5.92
CA ARG A 452 2.09 -30.93 6.50
C ARG A 452 0.97 -30.44 5.56
N PHE A 453 0.58 -31.26 4.59
CA PHE A 453 -0.66 -31.10 3.80
C PHE A 453 -1.74 -32.03 4.32
N CYS A 454 -3.01 -31.80 3.97
CA CYS A 454 -4.11 -32.68 4.37
C CYS A 454 -3.89 -34.12 3.87
N GLN A 455 -3.96 -35.09 4.78
CA GLN A 455 -3.86 -36.50 4.42
C GLN A 455 -5.16 -36.95 3.73
N THR A 456 -5.02 -37.66 2.60
CA THR A 456 -6.14 -38.21 1.81
C THR A 456 -5.77 -39.63 1.34
N GLN A 457 -6.73 -40.36 0.76
CA GLN A 457 -6.51 -41.71 0.24
C GLN A 457 -6.55 -41.75 -1.29
N SER A 458 -5.94 -42.75 -1.90
CA SER A 458 -5.86 -42.85 -3.37
C SER A 458 -7.23 -43.03 -4.05
N PHE A 459 -8.17 -43.73 -3.39
CA PHE A 459 -9.53 -43.93 -3.92
C PHE A 459 -10.50 -42.81 -3.52
N ASP A 460 -10.14 -42.04 -2.49
CA ASP A 460 -10.94 -40.93 -1.95
C ASP A 460 -10.07 -39.67 -1.82
N PRO A 461 -9.66 -39.06 -2.95
CA PRO A 461 -8.62 -38.02 -2.98
C PRO A 461 -9.04 -36.68 -2.36
N VAL A 462 -10.34 -36.50 -2.08
CA VAL A 462 -10.92 -35.30 -1.48
C VAL A 462 -11.48 -35.54 -0.07
N ALA A 463 -11.50 -36.79 0.40
CA ALA A 463 -11.95 -37.13 1.74
C ALA A 463 -10.79 -37.02 2.73
N THR A 464 -11.03 -36.37 3.87
CA THR A 464 -10.06 -36.32 4.96
C THR A 464 -10.16 -37.56 5.84
N SER A 465 -9.32 -37.66 6.88
CA SER A 465 -9.44 -38.73 7.89
C SER A 465 -10.72 -38.65 8.74
N ARG A 466 -11.48 -37.55 8.66
CA ARG A 466 -12.72 -37.34 9.40
C ARG A 466 -13.93 -37.36 8.47
N GLU A 467 -14.87 -38.23 8.76
CA GLU A 467 -16.15 -38.30 8.03
C GLU A 467 -16.91 -36.95 8.09
N GLY A 468 -17.48 -36.55 6.95
CA GLY A 468 -18.15 -35.26 6.79
C GLY A 468 -17.21 -34.08 6.56
N VAL A 469 -15.89 -34.28 6.61
CA VAL A 469 -14.89 -33.24 6.30
C VAL A 469 -14.12 -33.61 5.04
N PHE A 470 -14.13 -32.70 4.09
CA PHE A 470 -13.49 -32.82 2.77
C PHE A 470 -12.41 -31.75 2.60
N VAL A 471 -11.54 -31.94 1.61
CA VAL A 471 -10.47 -31.00 1.28
C VAL A 471 -10.43 -30.73 -0.23
N SER A 472 -10.00 -29.54 -0.61
CA SER A 472 -9.78 -29.16 -2.01
C SER A 472 -8.60 -28.20 -2.18
N GLY A 473 -7.91 -28.32 -3.31
CA GLY A 473 -6.93 -27.35 -3.77
C GLY A 473 -5.56 -27.54 -3.12
N ALA A 474 -4.79 -26.45 -3.04
CA ALA A 474 -3.39 -26.52 -2.64
C ALA A 474 -3.14 -27.03 -1.21
N PHE A 475 -4.16 -27.06 -0.34
CA PHE A 475 -4.02 -27.61 1.01
C PHE A 475 -3.94 -29.15 1.05
N GLN A 476 -4.51 -29.84 0.06
CA GLN A 476 -4.32 -31.29 -0.10
C GLN A 476 -2.90 -31.60 -0.60
N GLY A 477 -2.30 -30.69 -1.35
CA GLY A 477 -0.95 -30.81 -1.88
C GLY A 477 -0.67 -29.79 -3.00
N PRO A 478 0.61 -29.52 -3.32
CA PRO A 478 0.99 -28.57 -4.36
C PRO A 478 0.40 -28.89 -5.74
N LYS A 479 -0.37 -27.96 -6.31
CA LYS A 479 -1.05 -28.15 -7.61
C LYS A 479 -1.44 -26.83 -8.27
N ASP A 480 -1.79 -26.91 -9.55
CA ASP A 480 -2.23 -25.78 -10.36
C ASP A 480 -3.72 -25.46 -10.20
N ILE A 481 -4.16 -24.40 -10.89
CA ILE A 481 -5.55 -23.92 -10.86
C ILE A 481 -6.51 -24.97 -11.43
N PRO A 482 -6.30 -25.56 -12.63
CA PRO A 482 -7.16 -26.60 -13.17
C PRO A 482 -7.37 -27.79 -12.22
N GLN A 483 -6.30 -28.33 -11.63
CA GLN A 483 -6.42 -29.43 -10.68
C GLN A 483 -7.19 -29.02 -9.42
N SER A 484 -6.96 -27.80 -8.91
CA SER A 484 -7.70 -27.27 -7.76
C SER A 484 -9.20 -27.17 -8.04
N VAL A 485 -9.60 -26.71 -9.24
CA VAL A 485 -11.01 -26.61 -9.65
C VAL A 485 -11.67 -27.99 -9.81
N ILE A 486 -10.93 -28.97 -10.32
CA ILE A 486 -11.40 -30.36 -10.41
C ILE A 486 -11.65 -30.93 -9.02
N GLU A 487 -10.71 -30.75 -8.09
CA GLU A 487 -10.87 -31.19 -6.70
C GLU A 487 -12.02 -30.48 -5.98
N ALA A 488 -12.22 -29.19 -6.23
CA ALA A 488 -13.36 -28.46 -5.66
C ALA A 488 -14.70 -29.05 -6.10
N SER A 489 -14.80 -29.42 -7.38
CA SER A 489 -15.98 -30.08 -7.93
C SER A 489 -16.18 -31.48 -7.34
N ALA A 490 -15.10 -32.25 -7.18
CA ALA A 490 -15.14 -33.57 -6.56
C ALA A 490 -15.51 -33.54 -5.07
N ALA A 491 -14.97 -32.57 -4.31
CA ALA A 491 -15.32 -32.36 -2.91
C ALA A 491 -16.79 -31.95 -2.75
N ALA A 492 -17.28 -31.04 -3.60
CA ALA A 492 -18.69 -30.65 -3.62
C ALA A 492 -19.62 -31.83 -3.96
N ALA A 493 -19.24 -32.68 -4.90
CA ALA A 493 -20.00 -33.88 -5.24
C ALA A 493 -20.03 -34.90 -4.08
N SER A 494 -18.89 -35.11 -3.41
CA SER A 494 -18.77 -36.03 -2.28
C SER A 494 -19.57 -35.56 -1.06
N ALA A 495 -19.48 -34.27 -0.74
CA ALA A 495 -20.32 -33.64 0.28
C ALA A 495 -21.81 -33.72 -0.11
N GLY A 496 -22.14 -33.47 -1.38
CA GLY A 496 -23.51 -33.58 -1.88
C GLY A 496 -24.08 -35.00 -1.79
N ALA A 497 -23.27 -36.02 -2.03
CA ALA A 497 -23.66 -37.42 -1.87
C ALA A 497 -23.95 -37.77 -0.41
N LEU A 498 -23.08 -37.33 0.51
CA LEU A 498 -23.27 -37.50 1.96
C LEU A 498 -24.56 -36.82 2.45
N LEU A 499 -24.83 -35.61 1.95
CA LEU A 499 -25.99 -34.81 2.34
C LEU A 499 -27.28 -35.19 1.59
N SER A 500 -27.21 -36.08 0.61
CA SER A 500 -28.35 -36.49 -0.21
C SER A 500 -29.57 -36.93 0.63
N PRO A 501 -29.43 -37.75 1.69
CA PRO A 501 -30.58 -38.16 2.52
C PRO A 501 -31.29 -37.00 3.23
N ALA A 502 -30.58 -35.90 3.49
CA ALA A 502 -31.13 -34.73 4.19
C ALA A 502 -31.77 -33.71 3.24
N ARG A 503 -31.65 -33.87 1.91
CA ARG A 503 -32.14 -32.91 0.92
C ARG A 503 -33.66 -32.91 0.71
N ASN A 504 -34.44 -33.78 1.36
CA ASN A 504 -35.90 -33.90 1.17
C ASN A 504 -36.30 -33.82 -0.33
N THR A 505 -35.59 -34.56 -1.18
CA THR A 505 -36.06 -34.87 -2.54
C THR A 505 -37.06 -36.00 -2.52
#